data_AF-A0A8H3ARM1-F1
#
_entry.id   AF-A0A8H3ARM1-F1
#
_cell.length_a   1.000
_cell.length_b   1.000
_cell.length_c   1.000
_cell.angle_alpha   90.00
_cell.angle_beta   90.00
_cell.angle_gamma   90.00
#
_symmetry.space_group_name_H-M   'P 1'
#
loop_
_entity.id
_entity.type
_entity.pdbx_description
1 polymer ?
#
loop_
_entity_poly.entity_id
_entity_poly.type
_entity_poly.pdbx_seq_one_letter_code
_entity_poly.pdbx_strand_id
1 'polypeptide(L)'
;MNLRACSRALPRAGLVSGSGRSFAQQTRLGSSQAHNDSHAESETYPAEGFNLAFWRRTILVVGGAFAFYNFAPSASAAEEKVNVLTQYLTISREEGKRVNDGHLVLAKADADARILTDGATKPPVIRLRNPSAFENASPHCLGVGQQADLSDLRVKTDRQ
;
A
#
# COMPACT_ATOMS: atom_id res chain seq x y z
N MET A 1 14.58 -19.98 -45.90
CA MET A 1 15.50 -20.11 -44.74
C MET A 1 14.72 -19.74 -43.49
N ASN A 2 14.70 -20.66 -42.52
CA ASN A 2 13.69 -20.77 -41.47
C ASN A 2 13.91 -19.77 -40.33
N LEU A 3 12.87 -19.00 -39.97
CA LEU A 3 12.85 -18.15 -38.78
C LEU A 3 12.65 -19.04 -37.55
N ARG A 4 13.69 -19.21 -36.74
CA ARG A 4 13.60 -19.86 -35.43
C ARG A 4 13.01 -18.86 -34.43
N ALA A 5 11.74 -19.05 -34.06
CA ALA A 5 11.15 -18.45 -32.88
C ALA A 5 11.72 -19.15 -31.62
N CYS A 6 12.55 -18.44 -30.85
CA CYS A 6 12.99 -18.91 -29.55
C CYS A 6 11.95 -18.51 -28.49
N SER A 7 10.95 -19.37 -28.28
CA SER A 7 10.02 -19.27 -27.15
C SER A 7 10.72 -19.71 -25.87
N ARG A 8 11.25 -18.75 -25.10
CA ARG A 8 11.82 -19.03 -23.77
C ARG A 8 10.69 -18.97 -22.74
N ALA A 9 10.07 -20.11 -22.47
CA ALA A 9 9.15 -20.27 -21.35
C ALA A 9 9.94 -20.14 -20.04
N LEU A 10 9.70 -19.06 -19.29
CA LEU A 10 10.22 -18.94 -17.93
C LEU A 10 9.38 -19.81 -16.99
N PRO A 11 9.99 -20.66 -16.15
CA PRO A 11 9.24 -21.38 -15.13
C PRO A 11 8.69 -20.38 -14.10
N ARG A 12 7.38 -20.37 -13.94
CA ARG A 12 6.68 -19.67 -12.86
C ARG A 12 7.05 -20.35 -11.55
N ALA A 13 8.11 -19.88 -10.90
CA ALA A 13 8.42 -20.25 -9.53
C ALA A 13 7.28 -19.76 -8.63
N GLY A 14 6.40 -20.70 -8.23
CA GLY A 14 5.42 -20.47 -7.19
C GLY A 14 6.15 -20.28 -5.87
N LEU A 15 6.26 -19.03 -5.42
CA LEU A 15 6.58 -18.74 -4.03
C LEU A 15 5.38 -19.19 -3.19
N VAL A 16 5.49 -20.38 -2.60
CA VAL A 16 4.64 -20.78 -1.48
C VAL A 16 5.00 -19.85 -0.32
N SER A 17 4.23 -18.77 -0.20
CA SER A 17 4.23 -17.95 1.00
C SER A 17 3.70 -18.83 2.13
N GLY A 18 4.62 -19.36 2.95
CA GLY A 18 4.26 -19.97 4.21
C GLY A 18 3.56 -18.91 5.04
N SER A 19 2.24 -19.03 5.16
CA SER A 19 1.45 -18.28 6.14
C SER A 19 1.91 -18.72 7.52
N GLY A 20 2.98 -18.09 8.01
CA GLY A 20 3.32 -18.10 9.41
C GLY A 20 2.11 -17.58 10.15
N ARG A 21 1.52 -18.44 11.00
CA ARG A 21 0.52 -18.04 11.97
C ARG A 21 1.18 -17.06 12.93
N SER A 22 1.20 -15.78 12.57
CA SER A 22 1.37 -14.71 13.53
C SER A 22 0.18 -14.83 14.47
N PHE A 23 0.46 -15.28 15.69
CA PHE A 23 -0.47 -15.18 16.80
C PHE A 23 -0.71 -13.68 17.01
N ALA A 24 -1.70 -13.14 16.32
CA ALA A 24 -2.16 -11.79 16.54
C ALA A 24 -2.70 -11.76 17.97
N GLN A 25 -1.87 -11.31 18.92
CA GLN A 25 -2.31 -10.89 20.23
C GLN A 25 -3.23 -9.68 20.00
N GLN A 26 -4.49 -9.96 19.75
CA GLN A 26 -5.55 -8.97 19.66
C GLN A 26 -5.77 -8.43 21.06
N THR A 27 -5.14 -7.31 21.40
CA THR A 27 -5.52 -6.52 22.57
C THR A 27 -6.84 -5.85 22.27
N ARG A 28 -7.95 -6.53 22.54
CA ARG A 28 -9.27 -5.89 22.60
C ARG A 28 -9.26 -4.95 23.79
N LEU A 29 -9.03 -3.66 23.53
CA LEU A 29 -9.53 -2.59 24.40
C LEU A 29 -11.05 -2.55 24.23
N GLY A 30 -11.73 -3.53 24.80
CA GLY A 30 -13.18 -3.53 24.94
C GLY A 30 -13.53 -2.62 26.10
N SER A 31 -14.11 -1.47 25.81
CA SER A 31 -14.81 -0.65 26.80
C SER A 31 -16.07 -1.40 27.26
N SER A 32 -15.95 -2.26 28.27
CA SER A 32 -17.11 -2.78 29.00
C SER A 32 -17.49 -1.77 30.07
N GLN A 33 -18.57 -1.04 29.81
CA GLN A 33 -19.30 -0.29 30.82
C GLN A 33 -19.83 -1.31 31.85
N ALA A 34 -19.16 -1.40 32.99
CA ALA A 34 -19.53 -2.25 34.11
C ALA A 34 -19.96 -1.36 35.28
N HIS A 35 -21.09 -1.74 35.87
CA HIS A 35 -21.81 -1.05 36.93
C HIS A 35 -20.97 -0.94 38.21
N ASN A 36 -21.12 0.19 38.91
CA ASN A 36 -20.64 0.39 40.28
C ASN A 36 -21.29 -0.66 41.19
N ASP A 37 -20.51 -1.66 41.61
CA ASP A 37 -20.87 -2.52 42.73
C ASP A 37 -19.84 -2.32 43.84
N SER A 38 -20.32 -1.75 44.94
CA SER A 38 -19.53 -1.30 46.08
C SER A 38 -19.28 -2.48 47.03
N HIS A 39 -18.28 -3.30 46.72
CA HIS A 39 -17.72 -4.23 47.67
C HIS A 39 -16.25 -3.87 47.90
N ALA A 40 -15.97 -3.38 49.11
CA ALA A 40 -14.64 -3.09 49.61
C ALA A 40 -13.86 -4.41 49.78
N GLU A 41 -13.29 -4.92 48.70
CA GLU A 41 -12.12 -5.77 48.77
C GLU A 41 -10.89 -4.87 48.82
N SER A 42 -10.01 -5.12 49.80
CA SER A 42 -8.75 -4.41 49.94
C SER A 42 -7.82 -4.74 48.78
N GLU A 43 -7.97 -4.02 47.66
CA GLU A 43 -7.06 -4.05 46.52
C GLU A 43 -5.67 -3.63 47.01
N THR A 44 -4.81 -4.62 47.23
CA THR A 44 -3.42 -4.41 47.62
C THR A 44 -2.65 -4.02 46.37
N TYR A 45 -2.56 -2.72 46.11
CA TYR A 45 -1.73 -2.19 45.04
C TYR A 45 -0.25 -2.44 45.36
N PRO A 46 0.56 -2.89 44.39
CA PRO A 46 2.00 -2.97 44.59
C PRO A 46 2.54 -1.57 44.87
N ALA A 47 3.43 -1.42 45.85
CA ALA A 47 4.00 -0.14 46.21
C ALA A 47 4.71 0.49 45.00
N GLU A 48 4.12 1.55 44.43
CA GLU A 48 4.68 2.25 43.29
C GLU A 48 5.88 3.10 43.73
N GLY A 49 7.08 2.56 43.55
CA GLY A 49 8.33 3.23 43.88
C GLY A 49 9.09 3.75 42.65
N PHE A 50 10.00 4.68 42.88
CA PHE A 50 10.95 5.17 41.85
C PHE A 50 11.95 4.11 41.36
N ASN A 51 11.91 2.88 41.89
CA ASN A 51 12.73 1.74 41.48
C ASN A 51 11.96 0.73 40.61
N LEU A 52 10.81 1.11 40.05
CA LEU A 52 10.14 0.30 39.04
C LEU A 52 10.95 0.28 37.74
N ALA A 53 10.78 -0.81 36.97
CA ALA A 53 11.49 -1.02 35.71
C ALA A 53 11.28 0.14 34.71
N PHE A 54 10.14 0.83 34.79
CA PHE A 54 9.87 2.06 34.06
C PHE A 54 10.91 3.15 34.38
N TRP A 55 10.98 3.59 35.64
CA TRP A 55 11.88 4.66 36.07
C TRP A 55 13.36 4.34 35.82
N ARG A 56 13.78 3.09 36.03
CA ARG A 56 15.15 2.67 35.73
C ARG A 56 15.48 2.81 34.23
N ARG A 57 14.56 2.43 33.34
CA ARG A 57 14.75 2.59 31.89
C ARG A 57 14.75 4.07 31.51
N THR A 58 13.87 4.88 32.08
CA THR A 58 13.82 6.33 31.80
C THR A 58 15.11 7.02 32.24
N ILE A 59 15.63 6.72 33.43
CA ILE A 59 16.91 7.26 33.93
C ILE A 59 18.08 6.80 33.06
N LEU A 60 18.09 5.54 32.62
CA LEU A 60 19.14 5.05 31.71
C LEU A 60 19.09 5.72 30.34
N VAL A 61 17.90 5.99 29.79
CA VAL A 61 17.75 6.69 28.50
C VAL A 61 18.17 8.15 28.63
N VAL A 62 17.67 8.85 29.65
CA VAL A 62 18.00 10.28 29.87
C VAL A 62 19.46 10.44 30.26
N GLY A 63 19.96 9.64 31.20
CA GLY A 63 21.36 9.63 31.60
C GLY A 63 22.30 9.21 30.47
N GLY A 64 21.90 8.22 29.67
CA GLY A 64 22.62 7.81 28.48
C GLY A 64 22.68 8.91 27.41
N ALA A 65 21.58 9.60 27.16
CA ALA A 65 21.54 10.74 26.24
C ALA A 65 22.39 11.92 26.76
N PHE A 66 22.37 12.19 28.06
CA PHE A 66 23.18 13.25 28.68
C PHE A 66 24.68 12.92 28.67
N ALA A 67 25.03 11.67 28.98
CA ALA A 67 26.40 11.17 28.88
C ALA A 67 26.86 11.18 27.41
N PHE A 68 26.02 10.77 26.47
CA PHE A 68 26.32 10.89 25.05
C PHE A 68 26.50 12.35 24.64
N TYR A 69 25.67 13.29 25.11
CA TYR A 69 25.84 14.70 24.78
C TYR A 69 27.17 15.29 25.32
N ASN A 70 27.58 14.93 26.55
CA ASN A 70 28.79 15.48 27.18
C ASN A 70 30.08 14.72 26.84
N PHE A 71 30.00 13.41 26.69
CA PHE A 71 31.14 12.50 26.51
C PHE A 71 31.18 11.82 25.13
N ALA A 72 30.14 11.94 24.28
CA ALA A 72 30.40 11.67 22.86
C ALA A 72 31.52 12.62 22.46
N PRO A 73 32.61 12.11 21.86
CA PRO A 73 33.80 12.89 21.60
C PRO A 73 33.40 14.17 20.88
N SER A 74 33.44 15.30 21.58
CA SER A 74 33.53 16.57 20.89
C SER A 74 34.84 16.45 20.10
N ALA A 75 34.73 16.48 18.77
CA ALA A 75 35.83 16.39 17.84
C ALA A 75 36.78 17.58 18.03
N SER A 76 37.52 17.63 19.14
CA SER A 76 38.34 18.76 19.55
C SER A 76 39.78 18.68 19.05
N ALA A 77 40.10 17.72 18.17
CA ALA A 77 41.48 17.49 17.70
C ALA A 77 41.64 17.40 16.17
N ALA A 78 40.63 17.75 15.36
CA ALA A 78 40.79 17.85 13.90
C ALA A 78 39.99 19.05 13.36
N GLU A 79 40.64 19.87 12.55
CA GLU A 79 40.32 21.27 12.17
C GLU A 79 38.98 21.53 11.45
N GLU A 80 38.09 20.56 11.25
CA GLU A 80 36.84 20.80 10.52
C GLU A 80 35.67 20.04 11.16
N LYS A 81 35.02 20.69 12.12
CA LYS A 81 34.06 20.08 13.05
C LYS A 81 32.66 19.97 12.45
N VAL A 82 32.41 18.90 11.69
CA VAL A 82 31.04 18.41 11.46
C VAL A 82 30.75 17.36 12.53
N ASN A 83 29.72 17.58 13.36
CA ASN A 83 29.28 16.61 14.37
C ASN A 83 29.04 15.24 13.70
N VAL A 84 29.43 14.13 14.32
CA VAL A 84 29.26 12.76 13.79
C VAL A 84 27.80 12.50 13.37
N LEU A 85 26.86 13.06 14.14
CA LEU A 85 25.44 13.01 13.81
C LEU A 85 25.14 13.79 12.52
N THR A 86 25.71 14.98 12.36
CA THR A 86 25.59 15.77 11.14
C THR A 86 26.22 15.06 9.94
N GLN A 87 27.38 14.42 10.10
CA GLN A 87 28.03 13.64 9.03
C GLN A 87 27.16 12.46 8.57
N TYR A 88 26.44 11.83 9.51
CA TYR A 88 25.48 10.77 9.21
C TYR A 88 24.20 11.30 8.53
N LEU A 89 23.70 12.46 8.96
CA LEU A 89 22.49 13.06 8.39
C LEU A 89 22.72 13.75 7.04
N THR A 90 23.94 14.19 6.75
CA THR A 90 24.29 14.79 5.46
C THR A 90 24.49 13.69 4.43
N ILE A 91 23.40 13.18 3.87
CA ILE A 91 23.46 12.46 2.61
C ILE A 91 24.05 13.42 1.57
N SER A 92 25.11 12.98 0.88
CA SER A 92 25.73 13.78 -0.18
C SER A 92 24.66 14.22 -1.19
N ARG A 93 24.69 15.51 -1.55
CA ARG A 93 23.74 16.10 -2.51
C ARG A 93 23.73 15.34 -3.83
N GLU A 94 24.86 14.75 -4.21
CA GLU A 94 25.02 13.95 -5.42
C GLU A 94 24.27 12.61 -5.33
N GLU A 95 24.34 11.92 -4.19
CA GLU A 95 23.61 10.66 -3.99
C GLU A 95 22.10 10.91 -3.90
N GLY A 96 21.69 11.98 -3.20
CA GLY A 96 20.28 12.39 -3.16
C GLY A 96 19.74 12.71 -4.56
N LYS A 97 20.55 13.37 -5.41
CA LYS A 97 20.20 13.62 -6.80
C LYS A 97 20.06 12.31 -7.59
N ARG A 98 21.01 11.37 -7.44
CA ARG A 98 20.98 10.07 -8.13
C ARG A 98 19.72 9.26 -7.81
N VAL A 99 19.31 9.25 -6.54
CA VAL A 99 18.08 8.60 -6.08
C VAL A 99 16.85 9.28 -6.68
N ASN A 100 16.80 10.62 -6.64
CA ASN A 100 15.69 11.39 -7.22
C ASN A 100 15.58 11.20 -8.74
N ASP A 101 16.70 11.18 -9.45
CA ASP A 101 16.74 10.92 -10.90
C ASP A 101 16.19 9.52 -11.22
N GLY A 102 16.50 8.51 -10.39
CA GLY A 102 15.92 7.18 -10.49
C GLY A 102 14.40 7.17 -10.32
N HIS A 103 13.88 7.89 -9.33
CA HIS A 103 12.43 8.03 -9.13
C HIS A 103 11.75 8.78 -10.29
N LEU A 104 12.40 9.80 -10.85
CA LEU A 104 11.89 10.55 -12.00
C LEU A 104 11.73 9.64 -13.22
N VAL A 105 12.71 8.77 -13.48
CA VAL A 105 12.64 7.80 -14.58
C VAL A 105 11.48 6.82 -14.38
N LEU A 106 11.30 6.29 -13.17
CA LEU A 106 10.20 5.36 -12.88
C LEU A 106 8.83 6.03 -12.99
N ALA A 107 8.69 7.25 -12.45
CA ALA A 107 7.44 8.01 -12.54
C ALA A 107 7.09 8.35 -14.00
N LYS A 108 8.09 8.66 -14.83
CA LYS A 108 7.89 8.86 -16.26
C LYS A 108 7.39 7.59 -16.96
N ALA A 109 8.02 6.45 -16.68
CA ALA A 109 7.60 5.17 -17.28
C ALA A 109 6.16 4.79 -16.88
N ASP A 110 5.77 5.04 -15.63
CA ASP A 110 4.40 4.83 -15.15
C ASP A 110 3.40 5.79 -15.83
N ALA A 111 3.77 7.07 -16.00
CA ALA A 111 2.95 8.03 -16.72
C ALA A 111 2.75 7.63 -18.19
N ASP A 112 3.80 7.17 -18.87
CA ASP A 112 3.72 6.70 -20.26
C ASP A 112 2.82 5.46 -20.38
N ALA A 113 2.92 4.53 -19.42
CA ALA A 113 2.04 3.37 -19.35
C ALA A 113 0.58 3.77 -19.10
N ARG A 114 0.35 4.75 -18.23
CA ARG A 114 -1.00 5.25 -17.94
C ARG A 114 -1.61 5.93 -19.16
N ILE A 115 -0.88 6.79 -19.87
CA ILE A 115 -1.34 7.46 -21.10
C ILE A 115 -1.84 6.44 -22.13
N LEU A 116 -1.14 5.31 -22.28
CA LEU A 116 -1.56 4.24 -23.19
C LEU A 116 -2.92 3.64 -22.81
N THR A 117 -3.25 3.62 -21.53
CA THR A 117 -4.47 2.99 -21.00
C THR A 117 -5.63 3.97 -20.74
N ASP A 118 -5.35 5.26 -20.54
CA ASP A 118 -6.33 6.27 -20.11
C ASP A 118 -7.42 6.52 -21.17
N GLY A 119 -7.11 6.30 -22.46
CA GLY A 119 -8.08 6.37 -23.55
C GLY A 119 -8.90 5.10 -23.77
N ALA A 120 -8.53 3.98 -23.16
CA ALA A 120 -9.18 2.69 -23.38
C ALA A 120 -10.35 2.49 -22.41
N THR A 121 -11.48 3.15 -22.68
CA THR A 121 -12.73 2.83 -21.99
C THR A 121 -13.36 1.57 -22.59
N LYS A 122 -13.81 0.64 -21.74
CA LYS A 122 -14.57 -0.53 -22.21
C LYS A 122 -15.88 -0.02 -22.81
N PRO A 123 -16.28 -0.47 -24.01
CA PRO A 123 -17.57 -0.09 -24.56
C PRO A 123 -18.69 -0.43 -23.57
N PRO A 124 -19.69 0.46 -23.38
CA PRO A 124 -20.78 0.21 -22.45
C PRO A 124 -21.57 -1.02 -22.91
N VAL A 125 -21.61 -2.07 -22.07
CA VAL A 125 -22.38 -3.28 -22.34
C VAL A 125 -23.69 -3.20 -21.58
N ILE A 126 -24.78 -2.94 -22.30
CA ILE A 126 -26.13 -3.00 -21.74
C ILE A 126 -26.60 -4.45 -21.76
N ARG A 127 -26.95 -4.98 -20.59
CA ARG A 127 -27.49 -6.34 -20.46
C ARG A 127 -29.01 -6.30 -20.52
N LEU A 128 -29.58 -6.93 -21.54
CA LEU A 128 -31.02 -7.06 -21.69
C LEU A 128 -31.44 -8.49 -21.39
N ARG A 129 -32.62 -8.66 -20.78
CA ARG A 129 -33.20 -9.99 -20.52
C ARG A 129 -33.52 -10.73 -21.82
N ASN A 130 -34.02 -9.99 -22.81
CA ASN A 130 -34.48 -10.53 -24.09
C ASN A 130 -33.75 -9.82 -25.25
N PRO A 131 -32.59 -10.31 -25.68
CA PRO A 131 -31.86 -9.72 -26.82
C PRO A 131 -32.60 -9.92 -28.16
N SER A 132 -33.50 -10.91 -28.25
CA SER A 132 -34.31 -11.17 -29.45
C SER A 132 -35.37 -10.10 -29.74
N ALA A 133 -35.62 -9.16 -28.81
CA ALA A 133 -36.58 -8.09 -29.03
C ALA A 133 -36.19 -7.13 -30.17
N PHE A 134 -34.89 -7.05 -30.49
CA PHE A 134 -34.36 -6.24 -31.59
C PHE A 134 -34.69 -6.78 -32.99
N GLU A 135 -34.90 -8.09 -33.09
CA GLU A 135 -35.18 -8.79 -34.36
C GLU A 135 -36.70 -8.90 -34.61
N ASN A 136 -37.53 -8.76 -33.56
CA ASN A 136 -38.95 -9.06 -33.61
C ASN A 136 -39.83 -7.89 -34.12
N ALA A 137 -39.29 -7.02 -34.97
CA ALA A 137 -40.07 -5.96 -35.57
C ALA A 137 -40.99 -6.52 -36.68
N SER A 138 -42.26 -6.13 -36.67
CA SER A 138 -43.17 -6.45 -37.78
C SER A 138 -42.67 -5.76 -39.05
N PRO A 139 -42.54 -6.46 -40.19
CA PRO A 139 -42.16 -5.83 -41.45
C PRO A 139 -43.21 -4.83 -41.98
N HIS A 140 -44.44 -4.88 -41.46
CA HIS A 140 -45.56 -4.06 -41.90
C HIS A 140 -46.08 -3.20 -40.73
N CYS A 141 -46.56 -1.99 -41.04
CA CYS A 141 -47.15 -1.03 -40.10
C CYS A 141 -46.18 -0.36 -39.09
N LEU A 142 -44.91 -0.15 -39.49
CA LEU A 142 -44.00 0.69 -38.71
C LEU A 142 -44.15 2.16 -39.13
N GLY A 143 -44.53 3.02 -38.18
CA GLY A 143 -44.51 4.46 -38.39
C GLY A 143 -43.08 4.95 -38.60
N VAL A 144 -42.92 6.03 -39.38
CA VAL A 144 -41.61 6.68 -39.55
C VAL A 144 -41.05 7.09 -38.18
N GLY A 145 -39.78 6.76 -37.92
CA GLY A 145 -39.07 7.08 -36.67
C GLY A 145 -39.38 6.18 -35.46
N GLN A 146 -40.21 5.14 -35.62
CA GLN A 146 -40.53 4.20 -34.51
C GLN A 146 -39.46 3.13 -34.31
N GLN A 147 -38.65 2.84 -35.32
CA GLN A 147 -37.57 1.85 -35.26
C GLN A 147 -36.22 2.56 -35.31
N ALA A 148 -35.33 2.22 -34.37
CA ALA A 148 -33.93 2.64 -34.42
C ALA A 148 -33.16 1.79 -35.44
N ASP A 149 -32.14 2.37 -36.07
CA ASP A 149 -31.18 1.59 -36.85
C ASP A 149 -30.34 0.73 -35.91
N LEU A 150 -30.32 -0.58 -36.17
CA LEU A 150 -29.62 -1.60 -35.37
C LEU A 150 -28.51 -2.30 -36.16
N SER A 151 -28.12 -1.77 -37.32
CA SER A 151 -27.10 -2.35 -38.20
C SER A 151 -25.75 -2.58 -37.51
N ASP A 152 -25.37 -1.69 -36.58
CA ASP A 152 -24.11 -1.77 -35.82
C ASP A 152 -24.22 -2.55 -34.49
N LEU A 153 -25.40 -3.09 -34.15
CA LEU A 153 -25.58 -3.82 -32.89
C LEU A 153 -24.90 -5.20 -32.93
N ARG A 154 -23.95 -5.44 -32.02
CA ARG A 154 -23.34 -6.77 -31.82
C ARG A 154 -23.85 -7.41 -30.53
N VAL A 155 -24.73 -8.40 -30.67
CA VAL A 155 -25.23 -9.20 -29.54
C VAL A 155 -24.20 -10.27 -29.19
N LYS A 156 -23.70 -10.25 -27.95
CA LYS A 156 -22.81 -11.30 -27.44
C LYS A 156 -23.61 -12.58 -27.17
N THR A 157 -23.24 -13.68 -27.82
CA THR A 157 -23.81 -15.02 -27.56
C THR A 157 -22.89 -15.84 -26.65
N ASP A 158 -23.45 -16.71 -25.81
CA ASP A 158 -22.74 -17.44 -24.75
C ASP A 158 -21.86 -18.60 -25.27
N ARG A 159 -21.73 -18.75 -26.60
CA ARG A 159 -21.07 -19.89 -27.27
C ARG A 159 -19.89 -19.52 -28.19
N GLN A 160 -19.50 -18.25 -28.26
CA GLN A 160 -18.32 -17.78 -29.01
C GLN A 160 -17.54 -16.74 -28.21
#